data_AF-A0A932RSK8-F1
#
_entry.id   AF-A0A932RSK8-F1
#
_cell.length_a   1.000
_cell.length_b   1.000
_cell.length_c   1.000
_cell.angle_alpha   90.00
_cell.angle_beta   90.00
_cell.angle_gamma   90.00
#
_symmetry.space_group_name_H-M   'P 1'
#
loop_
_entity.id
_entity.type
_entity.pdbx_description
1 polymer ?
#
loop_
_entity_poly.entity_id
_entity_poly.type
_entity_poly.pdbx_seq_one_letter_code
_entity_poly.pdbx_strand_id
1 'polypeptide(L)'
;MTDRTAETVTRLRATAGVLDAVAHDRAMAADVAQIRAAVTDLANQIRALVDAVERRSMPPGSCTIGWGVCPDHGATLVTSRGRSRCTVCGTTWDYDRENQHCREPATFLFHTAPVCRAHAEAAPDHSRITPIEGTA
;
A
#
# COMPACT_ATOMS: atom_id res chain seq x y z
N MET A 1 -10.74 -50.62 -47.04
CA MET A 1 -10.08 -50.58 -45.71
C MET A 1 -9.16 -49.37 -45.52
N THR A 2 -8.63 -48.78 -46.60
CA THR A 2 -7.74 -47.60 -46.59
C THR A 2 -8.42 -46.27 -46.26
N ASP A 3 -9.70 -46.13 -46.61
CA ASP A 3 -10.47 -44.87 -46.46
C ASP A 3 -10.70 -44.46 -44.99
N ARG A 4 -11.09 -45.42 -44.14
CA ARG A 4 -11.30 -45.21 -42.70
C ARG A 4 -10.00 -44.86 -41.96
N THR A 5 -8.87 -45.38 -42.42
CA THR A 5 -7.55 -45.04 -41.87
C THR A 5 -7.16 -43.61 -42.24
N ALA A 6 -7.39 -43.19 -43.49
CA ALA A 6 -7.09 -41.84 -43.96
C ALA A 6 -7.96 -40.78 -43.25
N GLU A 7 -9.25 -41.07 -43.02
CA GLU A 7 -10.15 -40.23 -42.24
C GLU A 7 -9.67 -40.10 -40.78
N THR A 8 -9.27 -41.21 -40.16
CA THR A 8 -8.75 -41.23 -38.78
C THR A 8 -7.49 -40.39 -38.65
N VAL A 9 -6.55 -40.51 -39.58
CA VAL A 9 -5.32 -39.70 -39.60
C VAL A 9 -5.62 -38.21 -39.77
N THR A 10 -6.59 -37.86 -40.61
CA THR A 10 -7.02 -36.46 -40.80
C THR A 10 -7.59 -35.88 -39.52
N ARG A 11 -8.46 -36.63 -38.82
CA ARG A 11 -9.02 -36.22 -37.53
C ARG A 11 -7.93 -36.04 -36.48
N LEU A 12 -7.00 -36.98 -36.37
CA LEU A 12 -5.88 -36.89 -35.43
C LEU A 12 -5.02 -35.65 -35.67
N ARG A 13 -4.74 -35.30 -36.93
CA ARG A 13 -4.01 -34.06 -37.27
C ARG A 13 -4.78 -32.81 -36.89
N ALA A 14 -6.09 -32.76 -37.14
CA ALA A 14 -6.93 -31.65 -36.74
C ALA A 14 -6.97 -31.50 -35.21
N THR A 15 -7.11 -32.61 -34.47
CA THR A 15 -7.05 -32.61 -33.01
C THR A 15 -5.68 -32.15 -32.49
N ALA A 16 -4.59 -32.60 -33.10
CA ALA A 16 -3.24 -32.15 -32.74
C ALA A 16 -3.09 -30.62 -32.90
N GLY A 17 -3.56 -30.05 -34.02
CA GLY A 17 -3.52 -28.60 -34.22
C GLY A 17 -4.33 -27.80 -33.19
N VAL A 18 -5.47 -28.33 -32.72
CA VAL A 18 -6.24 -27.72 -31.63
C VAL A 18 -5.49 -27.81 -30.30
N LEU A 19 -4.83 -28.94 -30.01
CA LEU A 19 -4.03 -29.11 -28.80
C LEU A 19 -2.82 -28.15 -28.78
N ASP A 20 -2.17 -27.94 -29.92
CA ASP A 20 -1.07 -26.98 -30.06
C ASP A 20 -1.54 -25.54 -29.79
N ALA A 21 -2.70 -25.16 -30.33
CA ALA A 21 -3.30 -23.84 -30.06
C ALA A 21 -3.64 -23.64 -28.57
N VAL A 22 -4.24 -24.64 -27.92
CA VAL A 22 -4.53 -24.60 -26.47
C VAL A 22 -3.25 -24.52 -25.64
N ALA A 23 -2.18 -25.22 -26.05
CA ALA A 23 -0.89 -25.14 -25.38
C ALA A 23 -0.29 -23.74 -25.52
N HIS A 24 -0.39 -23.11 -26.69
CA HIS A 24 0.03 -21.73 -26.92
C HIS A 24 -0.74 -20.74 -26.05
N ASP A 25 -2.08 -20.82 -26.00
CA ASP A 25 -2.91 -19.95 -25.18
C ASP A 25 -2.59 -20.07 -23.69
N ARG A 26 -2.34 -21.29 -23.21
CA ARG A 26 -1.92 -21.54 -21.83
C ARG A 26 -0.56 -20.94 -21.51
N ALA A 27 0.38 -21.02 -22.45
CA ALA A 27 1.69 -20.38 -22.29
C ALA A 27 1.53 -18.86 -22.19
N MET A 28 0.73 -18.24 -23.07
CA MET A 28 0.46 -16.80 -22.99
C MET A 28 -0.22 -16.39 -21.67
N ALA A 29 -1.17 -17.19 -21.18
CA ALA A 29 -1.82 -16.93 -19.90
C ALA A 29 -0.82 -17.00 -18.72
N ALA A 30 0.12 -17.94 -18.76
CA ALA A 30 1.18 -18.04 -17.76
C ALA A 30 2.10 -16.81 -17.81
N ASP A 31 2.50 -16.36 -18.99
CA ASP A 31 3.32 -15.15 -19.17
C ASP A 31 2.61 -13.90 -18.63
N VAL A 32 1.32 -13.73 -18.92
CA VAL A 32 0.53 -12.61 -18.39
C VAL A 32 0.45 -12.65 -16.86
N ALA A 33 0.27 -13.83 -16.27
CA ALA A 33 0.26 -13.99 -14.82
C ALA A 33 1.62 -13.63 -14.20
N GLN A 34 2.73 -14.06 -14.83
CA GLN A 34 4.08 -13.72 -14.41
C GLN A 34 4.35 -12.21 -14.50
N ILE A 35 3.95 -11.56 -15.59
CA ILE A 35 4.07 -10.11 -15.76
C ILE A 35 3.28 -9.38 -14.66
N ARG A 36 2.05 -9.81 -14.38
CA ARG A 36 1.24 -9.19 -13.32
C ARG A 36 1.90 -9.31 -11.93
N ALA A 37 2.48 -10.47 -11.63
CA ALA A 37 3.21 -10.67 -10.39
C ALA A 37 4.43 -9.72 -10.31
N ALA A 38 5.21 -9.63 -11.39
CA ALA A 38 6.37 -8.74 -11.47
C ALA A 38 5.98 -7.25 -11.32
N VAL A 39 4.89 -6.81 -11.95
CA VAL A 39 4.37 -5.44 -11.78
C VAL A 39 3.93 -5.16 -10.35
N THR A 40 3.28 -6.13 -9.70
CA THR A 40 2.87 -6.01 -8.30
C THR A 40 4.08 -5.88 -7.37
N ASP A 41 5.10 -6.69 -7.62
CA ASP A 41 6.35 -6.66 -6.86
C ASP A 41 7.09 -5.32 -7.06
N LEU A 42 7.22 -4.85 -8.31
CA LEU A 42 7.80 -3.54 -8.60
C LEU A 42 7.04 -2.40 -7.90
N ALA A 43 5.71 -2.44 -7.88
CA ALA A 43 4.91 -1.45 -7.18
C ALA A 43 5.15 -1.47 -5.66
N ASN A 44 5.37 -2.65 -5.07
CA ASN A 44 5.75 -2.78 -3.66
C ASN A 44 7.15 -2.19 -3.40
N GLN A 45 8.11 -2.47 -4.28
CA GLN A 45 9.46 -1.91 -4.18
C GLN A 45 9.47 -0.39 -4.30
N ILE A 46 8.69 0.18 -5.23
CA ILE A 46 8.53 1.63 -5.37
C ILE A 46 7.94 2.24 -4.09
N ARG A 47 6.88 1.64 -3.51
CA ARG A 47 6.30 2.11 -2.25
C ARG A 47 7.31 2.11 -1.11
N ALA A 48 8.10 1.04 -0.96
CA ALA A 48 9.15 0.96 0.06
C ALA A 48 10.27 2.01 -0.15
N LEU A 49 10.63 2.31 -1.40
CA LEU A 49 11.60 3.35 -1.72
C LEU A 49 11.09 4.76 -1.38
N VAL A 50 9.84 5.07 -1.74
CA VAL A 50 9.18 6.34 -1.40
C VAL A 50 9.17 6.53 0.12
N ASP A 51 8.72 5.50 0.84
CA ASP A 51 8.67 5.45 2.30
C ASP A 51 10.06 5.66 2.95
N ALA A 52 11.12 5.05 2.40
CA ALA A 52 12.49 5.27 2.86
C ALA A 52 13.02 6.69 2.57
N VAL A 53 12.69 7.27 1.41
CA VAL A 53 13.09 8.64 1.05
C VAL A 53 12.38 9.66 1.94
N GLU A 54 11.09 9.46 2.20
CA GLU A 54 10.33 10.30 3.12
C GLU A 54 10.94 10.29 4.51
N ARG A 55 11.21 9.10 5.09
CA ARG A 55 11.86 8.97 6.40
C ARG A 55 13.21 9.70 6.47
N ARG A 56 14.02 9.64 5.42
CA ARG A 56 15.31 10.36 5.37
C ARG A 56 15.14 11.87 5.28
N SER A 57 14.01 12.33 4.77
CA SER A 57 13.68 13.75 4.63
C SER A 57 12.97 14.31 5.87
N MET A 58 12.72 13.49 6.89
CA MET A 58 12.07 13.91 8.12
C MET A 58 13.00 14.77 8.98
N PRO A 59 12.50 15.87 9.58
CA PRO A 59 13.27 16.61 10.57
C PRO A 59 13.69 15.71 11.75
N PRO A 60 14.89 15.89 12.32
CA PRO A 60 15.28 15.21 13.56
C PRO A 60 14.25 15.47 14.67
N GLY A 61 13.90 14.43 15.44
CA GLY A 61 12.91 14.55 16.52
C GLY A 61 11.46 14.67 16.05
N SER A 62 11.17 14.39 14.78
CA SER A 62 9.79 14.32 14.29
C SER A 62 9.05 13.06 14.77
N CYS A 63 7.73 13.15 14.74
CA CYS A 63 6.86 12.02 15.01
C CYS A 63 7.06 10.89 13.99
N THR A 64 7.00 9.65 14.47
CA THR A 64 7.22 8.44 13.65
C THR A 64 5.94 7.75 13.17
N ILE A 65 4.77 8.26 13.56
CA ILE A 65 3.47 7.70 13.20
C ILE A 65 2.89 8.48 12.00
N GLY A 66 2.25 7.78 11.06
CA GLY A 66 1.57 8.39 9.92
C GLY A 66 0.37 9.25 10.36
N TRP A 67 0.06 10.32 9.63
CA TRP A 67 -1.01 11.27 9.92
C TRP A 67 -2.42 10.65 9.74
N GLY A 68 -2.90 9.90 10.73
CA GLY A 68 -4.29 9.43 10.77
C GLY A 68 -5.27 10.40 11.44
N VAL A 69 -4.81 11.57 11.90
CA VAL A 69 -5.53 12.38 12.90
C VAL A 69 -5.66 13.88 12.54
N CYS A 70 -6.78 14.47 12.95
CA CYS A 70 -6.96 15.91 13.03
C CYS A 70 -6.14 16.46 14.22
N PRO A 71 -5.39 17.56 14.07
CA PRO A 71 -4.60 18.14 15.17
C PRO A 71 -5.43 18.49 16.41
N ASP A 72 -6.69 18.86 16.21
CA ASP A 72 -7.58 19.32 17.29
C ASP A 72 -8.56 18.24 17.75
N HIS A 73 -8.83 17.21 16.93
CA HIS A 73 -9.93 16.25 17.15
C HIS A 73 -9.51 14.78 17.05
N GLY A 74 -8.21 14.46 17.00
CA GLY A 74 -7.73 13.09 16.99
C GLY A 74 -8.14 12.30 15.73
N ALA A 75 -8.35 10.98 15.85
CA ALA A 75 -8.61 10.04 14.75
C ALA A 75 -9.98 10.21 14.07
N THR A 76 -10.18 11.35 13.41
CA THR A 76 -11.45 11.80 12.82
C THR A 76 -11.31 12.12 11.33
N LEU A 77 -10.17 11.81 10.71
CA LEU A 77 -9.95 12.05 9.28
C LEU A 77 -10.65 11.01 8.41
N VAL A 78 -11.18 11.48 7.28
CA VAL A 78 -11.61 10.66 6.15
C VAL A 78 -10.86 11.10 4.90
N THR A 79 -10.39 10.14 4.10
CA THR A 79 -9.65 10.41 2.86
C THR A 79 -10.49 10.11 1.63
N SER A 80 -10.56 11.05 0.70
CA SER A 80 -11.26 10.90 -0.59
C SER A 80 -10.49 11.60 -1.69
N ARG A 81 -10.21 10.88 -2.78
CA ARG A 81 -9.49 11.41 -3.97
C ARG A 81 -8.16 12.09 -3.58
N GLY A 82 -7.39 11.46 -2.70
CA GLY A 82 -6.09 11.97 -2.24
C GLY A 82 -6.18 13.24 -1.39
N ARG A 83 -7.33 13.53 -0.78
CA ARG A 83 -7.55 14.67 0.12
C ARG A 83 -8.15 14.17 1.42
N SER A 84 -7.64 14.66 2.54
CA SER A 84 -8.17 14.30 3.86
C SER A 84 -9.04 15.42 4.43
N ARG A 85 -10.10 15.04 5.16
CA ARG A 85 -10.99 15.96 5.86
C ARG A 85 -11.26 15.47 7.27
N CYS A 86 -11.24 16.35 8.26
CA CYS A 86 -11.74 16.04 9.59
C CYS A 86 -13.28 16.02 9.60
N THR A 87 -13.87 14.95 10.11
CA THR A 87 -15.33 14.80 10.23
C THR A 87 -15.94 15.67 11.33
N VAL A 88 -15.14 16.19 12.27
CA VAL A 88 -15.60 17.04 13.38
C VAL A 88 -15.51 18.53 13.05
N CYS A 89 -14.33 19.07 12.75
CA CYS A 89 -14.16 20.49 12.44
C CYS A 89 -14.28 20.84 10.96
N GLY A 90 -14.30 19.85 10.07
CA GLY A 90 -14.38 20.10 8.64
C GLY A 90 -13.09 20.60 7.99
N THR A 91 -12.00 20.82 8.75
CA THR A 91 -10.69 21.18 8.19
C THR A 91 -10.29 20.17 7.12
N THR A 92 -9.83 20.68 5.98
CA THR A 92 -9.43 19.90 4.82
C THR A 92 -7.96 20.09 4.51
N TRP A 93 -7.33 19.02 4.06
CA TRP A 93 -5.99 19.00 3.48
C TRP A 93 -6.11 18.55 2.04
N ASP A 94 -5.39 19.21 1.14
CA ASP A 94 -5.36 18.94 -0.29
C ASP A 94 -4.46 17.74 -0.65
N TYR A 95 -3.95 17.04 0.37
CA TYR A 95 -3.18 15.82 0.27
C TYR A 95 -3.76 14.73 1.18
N ASP A 96 -3.39 13.48 0.88
CA ASP A 96 -3.69 12.32 1.71
C ASP A 96 -2.79 12.38 2.95
N ARG A 97 -3.43 12.64 4.09
CA ARG A 97 -2.76 12.59 5.40
C ARG A 97 -2.63 11.16 5.91
N GLU A 98 -3.61 10.30 5.66
CA GLU A 98 -3.69 8.96 6.22
C GLU A 98 -2.46 8.10 5.89
N ASN A 99 -1.85 8.37 4.72
CA ASN A 99 -0.69 7.63 4.22
C ASN A 99 0.65 8.38 4.29
N GLN A 100 0.76 9.49 5.03
CA GLN A 100 2.01 10.27 5.14
C GLN A 100 2.59 10.30 6.55
N HIS A 101 3.92 10.33 6.66
CA HIS A 101 4.62 10.47 7.94
C HIS A 101 4.34 11.80 8.66
N CYS A 102 4.22 11.77 9.98
CA CYS A 102 3.99 12.96 10.77
C CYS A 102 5.22 13.83 10.97
N ARG A 103 5.26 14.98 10.27
CA ARG A 103 6.37 15.94 10.34
C ARG A 103 6.36 16.84 11.59
N GLU A 104 5.37 16.70 12.47
CA GLU A 104 5.35 17.50 13.70
C GLU A 104 6.46 17.06 14.68
N PRO A 105 6.95 18.00 15.51
CA PRO A 105 7.87 17.65 16.59
C PRO A 105 7.26 16.62 17.54
N ALA A 106 8.03 15.58 17.84
CA ALA A 106 7.66 14.63 18.88
C ALA A 106 7.86 15.26 20.26
N THR A 107 6.83 15.17 21.09
CA THR A 107 6.84 15.68 22.48
C THR A 107 6.50 14.59 23.49
N PHE A 108 6.13 13.39 23.01
CA PHE A 108 5.80 12.22 23.82
C PHE A 108 6.39 10.95 23.22
N LEU A 109 6.48 9.90 24.02
CA LEU A 109 6.69 8.52 23.60
C LEU A 109 5.39 7.74 23.77
N PHE A 110 5.00 7.00 22.73
CA PHE A 110 4.04 5.90 22.87
C PHE A 110 4.83 4.60 22.90
N HIS A 111 4.94 4.00 24.08
CA HIS A 111 5.88 2.91 24.36
C HIS A 111 7.34 3.36 24.12
N THR A 112 7.90 3.10 22.93
CA THR A 112 9.25 3.55 22.53
C THR A 112 9.24 4.43 21.28
N ALA A 113 8.08 4.66 20.66
CA ALA A 113 7.95 5.42 19.43
C ALA A 113 7.73 6.91 19.75
N PRO A 114 8.53 7.84 19.18
CA PRO A 114 8.32 9.27 19.35
C PRO A 114 7.06 9.72 18.59
N VAL A 115 6.17 10.40 19.32
CA VAL A 115 4.88 10.89 18.84
C VAL A 115 4.66 12.37 19.16
N CYS A 116 3.98 13.07 18.27
CA CYS A 116 3.55 14.45 18.52
C CYS A 116 2.39 14.49 19.52
N ARG A 117 2.05 15.70 19.99
CA ARG A 117 0.94 15.93 20.92
C ARG A 117 -0.37 15.35 20.41
N ALA A 118 -0.72 15.61 19.15
CA ALA A 118 -1.98 15.12 18.56
C ALA A 118 -2.04 13.58 18.52
N HIS A 119 -0.92 12.91 18.25
CA HIS A 119 -0.86 11.44 18.29
C HIS A 119 -0.87 10.87 19.71
N ALA A 120 -0.32 11.59 20.67
CA ALA A 120 -0.40 11.21 22.08
C ALA A 120 -1.85 11.30 22.60
N GLU A 121 -2.57 12.36 22.26
CA GLU A 121 -3.96 12.59 22.64
C GLU A 121 -4.95 11.64 21.97
N ALA A 122 -4.61 11.15 20.76
CA ALA A 122 -5.42 10.18 20.02
C ALA A 122 -5.11 8.72 20.40
N ALA A 123 -4.14 8.46 21.27
CA ALA A 123 -3.73 7.10 21.59
C ALA A 123 -4.87 6.36 22.31
N PRO A 124 -5.14 5.08 22.00
CA PRO A 124 -6.21 4.33 22.64
C PRO A 124 -5.92 4.02 24.12
N ASP A 125 -4.64 4.09 24.53
CA ASP A 125 -4.19 3.83 25.89
C ASP A 125 -3.21 4.91 26.34
N HIS A 126 -3.72 5.91 27.05
CA HIS A 126 -2.93 7.04 27.55
C HIS A 126 -1.94 6.63 28.64
N SER A 127 -2.10 5.46 29.27
CA SER A 127 -1.14 4.97 30.27
C SER A 127 0.22 4.63 29.66
N ARG A 128 0.28 4.50 28.33
CA ARG A 128 1.49 4.22 27.56
C ARG A 128 2.13 5.46 26.95
N ILE A 129 1.59 6.64 27.27
CA ILE A 129 2.09 7.93 26.81
C ILE A 129 2.96 8.56 27.90
N THR A 130 4.22 8.83 27.58
CA THR A 130 5.13 9.55 28.48
C THR A 130 5.69 10.78 27.78
N PRO A 131 5.80 11.94 28.47
CA PRO A 131 6.46 13.11 27.89
C PRO A 131 7.94 12.84 27.56
N ILE A 132 8.43 13.42 26.47
CA ILE A 132 9.88 13.50 26.20
C ILE A 132 10.42 14.69 27.02
N GLU A 133 11.44 14.45 27.84
CA GLU A 133 12.04 15.50 28.65
C GLU A 133 12.71 16.57 27.75
N GLY A 134 12.45 17.85 28.03
CA GLY A 134 13.12 18.98 27.37
C GLY A 134 12.49 19.51 26.07
N THR A 135 11.29 19.08 25.68
CA THR A 135 10.62 19.49 24.43
C THR A 135 9.41 20.43 24.65
N ALA A 136 9.48 21.36 25.62
CA ALA A 136 8.41 22.32 25.93
C ALA A 136 8.35 23.49 24.93
#